data_AF-Q8NE89-F1
#
_entry.id   AF-Q8NE89-F1
#
_cell.length_a   1.000
_cell.length_b   1.000
_cell.length_c   1.000
_cell.angle_alpha   90.00
_cell.angle_beta   90.00
_cell.angle_gamma   90.00
#
_symmetry.space_group_name_H-M   'P 1'
#
loop_
_entity.id
_entity.type
_entity.pdbx_description
1 polymer ?
#
loop_
_entity_poly.entity_id
_entity_poly.type
_entity_poly.pdbx_seq_one_letter_code
_entity_poly.pdbx_strand_id
1 'polypeptide(L)'
;CEGNANNFYTWEACDDACWRIEKVPKVCRLQVSVDDQCEGSTEKYFFNLSSMTCEKFFSGGCHRNRIENRFPDEATCMGFCAPKKIPSFCYSPKDEGLCSANVTRYYFNPRYRTCDAFTYTGCGGNDNNFVSREDCKRACAKALKKKKKMPKLRFASRIRKIRKKQF
;
A
#
# COMPACT_ATOMS: atom_id res chain seq x y z
N CYS A 1 2.49 32.62 6.43
CA CYS A 1 1.52 31.53 6.20
C CYS A 1 2.20 30.43 5.41
N GLU A 2 2.60 29.34 6.07
CA GLU A 2 3.29 28.20 5.44
C GLU A 2 2.52 26.90 5.67
N GLY A 3 1.19 26.95 5.54
CA GLY A 3 0.33 25.77 5.66
C GLY A 3 0.50 24.82 4.47
N ASN A 4 0.17 23.55 4.67
CA ASN A 4 0.08 22.55 3.59
C ASN A 4 -1.39 22.16 3.33
N ALA A 5 -1.62 21.30 2.34
CA ALA A 5 -2.96 20.86 1.93
C ALA A 5 -3.68 19.96 2.96
N ASN A 6 -3.02 19.55 4.04
CA ASN A 6 -3.64 18.78 5.14
C ASN A 6 -4.27 19.73 6.18
N ASN A 7 -5.14 20.62 5.72
CA ASN A 7 -5.89 21.57 6.55
C ASN A 7 -7.32 21.68 6.02
N PHE A 8 -8.31 21.37 6.86
CA PHE A 8 -9.72 21.25 6.45
C PHE A 8 -10.64 22.01 7.40
N TYR A 9 -11.65 22.69 6.85
CA TYR A 9 -12.63 23.47 7.62
C TYR A 9 -13.62 22.61 8.40
N THR A 10 -13.87 21.38 7.93
CA THR A 10 -14.83 20.46 8.55
C THR A 10 -14.26 19.06 8.62
N TRP A 11 -14.77 18.27 9.57
CA TRP A 11 -14.47 16.84 9.66
C TRP A 11 -14.83 16.11 8.36
N GLU A 12 -15.95 16.46 7.72
CA GLU A 12 -16.40 15.84 6.47
C GLU A 12 -15.44 16.10 5.30
N ALA A 13 -14.92 17.33 5.17
CA ALA A 13 -13.93 17.66 4.16
C ALA A 13 -12.61 16.91 4.39
N CYS A 14 -12.18 16.79 5.67
CA CYS A 14 -11.03 15.98 6.05
C CYS A 14 -11.25 14.50 5.74
N ASP A 15 -12.40 13.96 6.15
CA ASP A 15 -12.79 12.58 5.89
C ASP A 15 -12.76 12.33 4.40
N ASP A 16 -13.41 13.17 3.58
CA ASP A 16 -13.55 13.02 2.11
C ASP A 16 -12.22 13.15 1.33
N ALA A 17 -11.31 13.99 1.80
CA ALA A 17 -9.98 14.10 1.21
C ALA A 17 -9.09 12.91 1.58
N CYS A 18 -9.11 12.48 2.84
CA CYS A 18 -8.13 11.53 3.36
C CYS A 18 -8.50 10.05 3.16
N TRP A 19 -9.79 9.70 3.10
CA TRP A 19 -10.20 8.29 3.00
C TRP A 19 -9.77 7.59 1.70
N ARG A 20 -9.59 8.36 0.62
CA ARG A 20 -9.12 7.89 -0.69
C ARG A 20 -7.62 7.62 -0.74
N ILE A 21 -6.85 8.10 0.25
CA ILE A 21 -5.39 7.96 0.27
C ILE A 21 -5.01 6.54 0.67
N GLU A 22 -4.32 5.84 -0.24
CA GLU A 22 -3.79 4.51 0.03
C GLU A 22 -2.76 4.54 1.16
N LYS A 23 -3.00 3.74 2.21
CA LYS A 23 -2.18 3.74 3.42
C LYS A 23 -0.87 3.00 3.17
N VAL A 24 0.25 3.72 3.30
CA VAL A 24 1.57 3.11 3.42
C VAL A 24 1.63 2.23 4.69
N PRO A 25 2.15 0.99 4.67
CA PRO A 25 2.24 0.15 5.86
C PRO A 25 3.02 0.81 7.00
N LYS A 26 2.64 0.57 8.26
CA LYS A 26 3.26 1.23 9.43
C LYS A 26 4.79 1.07 9.48
N VAL A 27 5.31 -0.12 9.17
CA VAL A 27 6.76 -0.38 9.15
C VAL A 27 7.50 0.51 8.14
N CYS A 28 6.88 0.84 7.01
CA CYS A 28 7.45 1.69 5.97
C CYS A 28 7.40 3.19 6.33
N ARG A 29 6.78 3.54 7.47
CA ARG A 29 6.74 4.90 8.00
C ARG A 29 7.77 5.13 9.11
N LEU A 30 8.48 4.07 9.52
CA LEU A 30 9.48 4.16 10.56
C LEU A 30 10.72 4.84 10.00
N GLN A 31 11.32 5.71 10.81
CA GLN A 31 12.64 6.27 10.55
C GLN A 31 13.69 5.15 10.63
N VAL A 32 14.71 5.25 9.79
CA VAL A 32 15.84 4.33 9.79
C VAL A 32 16.91 4.89 10.72
N SER A 33 17.37 4.09 11.69
CA SER A 33 18.58 4.41 12.44
C SER A 33 19.80 3.99 11.63
N VAL A 34 20.63 4.96 11.27
CA VAL A 34 21.93 4.69 10.66
C VAL A 34 22.93 4.51 11.80
N ASP A 35 23.17 3.26 12.19
CA ASP A 35 24.18 2.94 13.20
C ASP A 35 25.54 2.80 12.50
N ASP A 36 26.29 3.90 12.43
CA ASP A 36 27.61 3.99 11.79
C ASP A 36 28.74 3.32 12.61
N GLN A 37 28.44 2.77 13.79
CA GLN A 37 29.44 2.27 14.75
C GLN A 37 29.75 0.77 14.61
N CYS A 38 29.33 0.12 13.52
CA CYS A 38 29.49 -1.32 13.34
C CYS A 38 30.26 -1.66 12.08
N GLU A 39 31.21 -2.57 12.21
CA GLU A 39 32.07 -3.05 11.13
C GLU A 39 31.28 -3.97 10.18
N GLY A 40 31.32 -3.68 8.88
CA GLY A 40 30.56 -4.37 7.84
C GLY A 40 29.29 -3.62 7.43
N SER A 41 29.40 -2.80 6.38
CA SER A 41 28.28 -2.13 5.74
C SER A 41 27.61 -3.06 4.73
N THR A 42 26.32 -3.34 4.93
CA THR A 42 25.51 -4.00 3.90
C THR A 42 24.58 -2.99 3.25
N GLU A 43 24.52 -3.02 1.92
CA GLU A 43 23.53 -2.25 1.17
C GLU A 43 22.12 -2.78 1.47
N LYS A 44 21.23 -1.85 1.80
CA LYS A 44 19.82 -2.07 2.10
C LYS A 44 18.99 -0.94 1.54
N TYR A 45 17.68 -1.14 1.52
CA TYR A 45 16.70 -0.16 1.07
C TYR A 45 15.71 0.18 2.17
N PHE A 46 15.25 1.43 2.22
CA PHE A 46 14.16 1.88 3.07
C PHE A 46 13.14 2.68 2.26
N PHE A 47 11.88 2.69 2.68
CA PHE A 47 10.86 3.50 2.02
C PHE A 47 10.89 4.92 2.57
N ASN A 48 11.18 5.89 1.72
CA ASN A 48 11.17 7.30 2.05
C ASN A 48 9.77 7.88 1.77
N LEU A 49 9.14 8.46 2.78
CA LEU A 49 7.79 9.03 2.68
C LEU A 49 7.76 10.38 1.94
N SER A 50 8.88 11.11 1.92
CA SER A 50 8.99 12.40 1.26
C SER A 50 9.08 12.25 -0.25
N SER A 51 9.92 11.31 -0.72
CA SER A 51 10.07 10.98 -2.15
C SER A 51 9.08 9.93 -2.64
N MET A 52 8.44 9.19 -1.73
CA MET A 52 7.55 8.06 -2.03
C MET A 52 8.26 6.93 -2.80
N THR A 53 9.58 6.79 -2.61
CA THR A 53 10.42 5.78 -3.26
C THR A 53 11.20 4.96 -2.24
N CYS A 54 11.80 3.86 -2.72
CA CYS A 54 12.73 3.07 -1.93
C CYS A 54 14.15 3.54 -2.18
N GLU A 55 14.77 4.12 -1.17
CA GLU A 55 16.11 4.68 -1.25
C GLU A 55 17.13 3.74 -0.61
N LYS A 56 18.35 3.71 -1.17
CA LYS A 56 19.43 2.87 -0.68
C LYS A 56 20.12 3.52 0.51
N PHE A 57 20.54 2.70 1.47
CA PHE A 57 21.38 3.10 2.60
C PHE A 57 22.35 1.98 2.98
N PHE A 58 23.42 2.35 3.66
CA PHE A 58 24.37 1.40 4.23
C PHE A 58 24.01 1.16 5.68
N SER A 59 23.96 -0.11 6.09
CA SER A 59 23.74 -0.44 7.49
C SER A 59 24.86 -1.27 8.08
N GLY A 60 25.25 -0.92 9.30
CA GLY A 60 26.04 -1.74 10.20
C GLY A 60 25.37 -3.07 10.56
N GLY A 61 26.17 -4.12 10.77
CA GLY A 61 25.73 -5.51 10.94
C GLY A 61 25.12 -5.89 12.31
N CYS A 62 24.79 -4.93 13.17
CA CYS A 62 24.54 -5.17 14.60
C CYS A 62 23.05 -5.10 15.05
N HIS A 63 22.09 -5.12 14.12
CA HIS A 63 20.67 -5.03 14.47
C HIS A 63 20.14 -6.33 15.10
N ARG A 64 19.96 -6.31 16.44
CA ARG A 64 19.18 -7.31 17.17
C ARG A 64 17.70 -6.88 17.20
N ASN A 65 16.85 -7.67 16.54
CA ASN A 65 15.39 -7.74 16.77
C ASN A 65 14.61 -6.42 16.81
N ARG A 66 14.64 -5.61 15.75
CA ARG A 66 13.57 -4.63 15.49
C ARG A 66 12.94 -4.83 14.11
N ILE A 67 11.63 -4.60 14.07
CA ILE A 67 10.87 -4.46 12.82
C ILE A 67 11.25 -3.08 12.26
N GLU A 68 12.11 -3.05 11.25
CA GLU A 68 12.66 -1.81 10.68
C GLU A 68 12.13 -1.57 9.28
N ASN A 69 12.11 -0.30 8.86
CA ASN A 69 11.89 0.13 7.47
C ASN A 69 13.12 -0.24 6.63
N ARG A 70 13.38 -1.55 6.48
CA ARG A 70 14.62 -2.09 5.94
C ARG A 70 14.34 -3.31 5.10
N PHE A 71 14.81 -3.27 3.86
CA PHE A 71 14.56 -4.27 2.85
C PHE A 71 15.87 -4.71 2.18
N PRO A 72 15.96 -5.97 1.72
CA PRO A 72 17.17 -6.49 1.10
C PRO A 72 17.41 -5.92 -0.30
N ASP A 73 16.36 -5.55 -1.02
CA ASP A 73 16.40 -5.05 -2.39
C ASP A 73 15.23 -4.09 -2.66
N GLU A 74 15.38 -3.25 -3.68
CA GLU A 74 14.40 -2.25 -4.08
C GLU A 74 13.04 -2.85 -4.44
N ALA A 75 13.02 -3.98 -5.16
CA ALA A 75 11.79 -4.61 -5.61
C ALA A 75 10.95 -5.13 -4.42
N THR A 76 11.60 -5.75 -3.44
CA THR A 76 10.98 -6.16 -2.18
C THR A 76 10.45 -4.95 -1.41
N CYS A 77 11.24 -3.86 -1.33
CA CYS A 77 10.82 -2.62 -0.69
C CYS A 77 9.59 -2.01 -1.38
N MET A 78 9.62 -1.80 -2.70
CA MET A 78 8.52 -1.21 -3.46
C MET A 78 7.28 -2.11 -3.42
N GLY A 79 7.44 -3.42 -3.61
CA GLY A 79 6.36 -4.39 -3.47
C GLY A 79 5.71 -4.34 -2.08
N PHE A 80 6.50 -4.11 -1.03
CA PHE A 80 6.00 -4.05 0.34
C PHE A 80 5.45 -2.67 0.74
N CYS A 81 6.08 -1.57 0.37
CA CYS A 81 5.78 -0.24 0.89
C CYS A 81 4.99 0.66 -0.06
N ALA A 82 5.17 0.52 -1.37
CA ALA A 82 4.51 1.39 -2.32
C ALA A 82 2.97 1.23 -2.22
N PRO A 83 2.23 2.36 -2.23
CA PRO A 83 0.78 2.36 -2.40
C PRO A 83 0.41 1.67 -3.70
N LYS A 84 -0.68 0.89 -3.71
CA LYS A 84 -1.13 0.24 -4.94
C LYS A 84 -1.94 1.24 -5.75
N LYS A 85 -1.50 1.51 -6.97
CA LYS A 85 -2.28 2.28 -7.94
C LYS A 85 -3.41 1.40 -8.45
N ILE A 86 -4.66 1.74 -8.12
CA ILE A 86 -5.84 1.28 -8.84
C ILE A 86 -6.21 2.34 -9.89
N PRO A 87 -6.89 1.98 -10.98
CA PRO A 87 -7.32 2.94 -11.98
C PRO A 87 -8.10 4.11 -11.37
N SER A 88 -7.87 5.32 -11.87
CA SER A 88 -8.51 6.53 -11.33
C SER A 88 -10.03 6.46 -11.35
N PHE A 89 -10.62 5.85 -12.40
CA PHE A 89 -12.06 5.68 -12.49
C PHE A 89 -12.66 4.84 -11.36
N CYS A 90 -11.89 3.96 -10.71
CA CYS A 90 -12.38 3.22 -9.54
C CYS A 90 -12.74 4.18 -8.38
N TYR A 91 -12.21 5.40 -8.38
CA TYR A 91 -12.52 6.43 -7.38
C TYR A 91 -13.69 7.33 -7.77
N SER A 92 -14.21 7.22 -8.99
CA SER A 92 -15.37 7.99 -9.43
C SER A 92 -16.63 7.59 -8.66
N PRO A 93 -17.56 8.52 -8.38
CA PRO A 93 -18.83 8.18 -7.76
C PRO A 93 -19.66 7.27 -8.67
N LYS A 94 -20.64 6.56 -8.09
CA LYS A 94 -21.67 5.91 -8.90
C LYS A 94 -22.42 6.99 -9.69
N ASP A 95 -22.71 6.70 -10.96
CA ASP A 95 -23.41 7.62 -11.85
C ASP A 95 -24.53 6.86 -12.56
N GLU A 96 -25.76 7.20 -12.17
CA GLU A 96 -26.97 6.56 -12.67
C GLU A 96 -27.21 6.89 -14.15
N GLY A 97 -26.59 7.95 -14.69
CA GLY A 97 -26.82 8.40 -16.06
C GLY A 97 -28.09 9.24 -16.22
N LEU A 98 -28.49 9.47 -17.47
CA LEU A 98 -29.53 10.46 -17.82
C LEU A 98 -30.73 9.87 -18.59
N CYS A 99 -30.78 8.54 -18.73
CA CYS A 99 -31.83 7.85 -19.47
C CYS A 99 -32.94 7.34 -18.52
N SER A 100 -33.73 6.34 -18.92
CA SER A 100 -34.85 5.83 -18.11
C SER A 100 -34.94 4.30 -18.04
N ALA A 101 -33.90 3.57 -18.45
CA ALA A 101 -33.84 2.13 -18.22
C ALA A 101 -33.64 1.82 -16.72
N ASN A 102 -33.94 0.59 -16.32
CA ASN A 102 -33.65 0.11 -14.96
C ASN A 102 -32.72 -1.10 -15.06
N VAL A 103 -31.42 -0.83 -15.12
CA VAL A 103 -30.40 -1.87 -15.30
C VAL A 103 -29.53 -1.94 -14.06
N THR A 104 -29.50 -3.09 -13.39
CA THR A 104 -28.56 -3.31 -12.28
C THR A 104 -27.13 -3.35 -12.82
N ARG A 105 -26.28 -2.49 -12.28
CA ARG A 105 -24.83 -2.44 -12.52
C ARG A 105 -24.09 -2.45 -11.20
N TYR A 106 -22.78 -2.57 -11.26
CA TYR A 106 -21.91 -2.55 -10.09
C TYR A 106 -20.91 -1.42 -10.22
N TYR A 107 -20.64 -0.73 -9.12
CA TYR A 107 -19.56 0.26 -9.04
C TYR A 107 -18.64 -0.11 -7.88
N PHE A 108 -17.39 0.33 -7.96
CA PHE A 108 -16.45 0.21 -6.85
C PHE A 108 -16.68 1.35 -5.86
N ASN A 109 -17.02 0.98 -4.63
CA ASN A 109 -17.08 1.89 -3.51
C ASN A 109 -15.72 1.88 -2.81
N PRO A 110 -14.88 2.92 -2.97
CA PRO A 110 -13.53 2.87 -2.46
C PRO A 110 -13.50 3.02 -0.92
N ARG A 111 -14.59 3.50 -0.30
CA ARG A 111 -14.68 3.79 1.14
C ARG A 111 -14.70 2.49 1.91
N TYR A 112 -15.54 1.57 1.46
CA TYR A 112 -15.65 0.23 2.03
C TYR A 112 -14.81 -0.80 1.26
N ARG A 113 -14.20 -0.39 0.14
CA ARG A 113 -13.43 -1.26 -0.77
C ARG A 113 -14.28 -2.42 -1.28
N THR A 114 -15.56 -2.15 -1.54
CA THR A 114 -16.57 -3.12 -1.98
C THR A 114 -17.03 -2.81 -3.40
N CYS A 115 -17.63 -3.81 -4.04
CA CYS A 115 -18.32 -3.63 -5.31
C CYS A 115 -19.81 -3.74 -5.01
N ASP A 116 -20.48 -2.60 -5.07
CA ASP A 116 -21.87 -2.44 -4.64
C ASP A 116 -22.76 -2.29 -5.87
N ALA A 117 -23.98 -2.82 -5.80
CA ALA A 117 -24.94 -2.70 -6.89
C ALA A 117 -25.57 -1.30 -6.91
N PHE A 118 -25.89 -0.80 -8.10
CA PHE A 118 -26.65 0.43 -8.30
C PHE A 118 -27.53 0.34 -9.56
N THR A 119 -28.51 1.22 -9.66
CA THR A 119 -29.39 1.31 -10.83
C THR A 119 -28.76 2.25 -11.87
N TYR A 120 -28.53 1.74 -13.07
CA TYR A 120 -28.07 2.51 -14.21
C TYR A 120 -29.19 2.69 -15.23
N THR A 121 -29.32 3.91 -15.72
CA THR A 121 -30.42 4.34 -16.58
C THR A 121 -30.23 4.01 -18.06
N GLY A 122 -29.07 3.47 -18.45
CA GLY A 122 -28.79 2.94 -19.78
C GLY A 122 -27.98 3.86 -20.70
N CYS A 123 -27.73 5.11 -20.34
CA CYS A 123 -26.83 6.01 -21.08
C CYS A 123 -26.11 7.01 -20.16
N GLY A 124 -25.03 7.63 -20.64
CA GLY A 124 -24.17 8.50 -19.83
C GLY A 124 -23.38 7.71 -18.80
N GLY A 125 -23.10 8.30 -17.65
CA GLY A 125 -22.33 7.63 -16.60
C GLY A 125 -20.82 7.87 -16.69
N ASN A 126 -20.07 7.07 -15.93
CA ASN A 126 -18.62 7.01 -15.96
C ASN A 126 -18.11 5.56 -15.96
N ASP A 127 -16.79 5.37 -16.08
CA ASP A 127 -16.16 4.04 -16.18
C ASP A 127 -16.24 3.19 -14.90
N ASN A 128 -16.69 3.74 -13.77
CA ASN A 128 -16.99 2.97 -12.56
C ASN A 128 -18.36 2.26 -12.68
N ASN A 129 -18.57 1.55 -13.79
CA ASN A 129 -19.84 0.91 -14.14
C ASN A 129 -19.55 -0.46 -14.76
N PHE A 130 -19.85 -1.51 -14.02
CA PHE A 130 -19.55 -2.89 -14.39
C PHE A 130 -20.83 -3.72 -14.51
N VAL A 131 -20.84 -4.65 -15.47
CA VAL A 131 -21.96 -5.58 -15.69
C VAL A 131 -22.06 -6.58 -14.54
N SER A 132 -20.93 -7.07 -14.03
CA SER A 132 -20.88 -8.03 -12.93
C SER A 132 -20.06 -7.52 -11.74
N ARG A 133 -20.38 -8.02 -10.55
CA ARG A 133 -19.62 -7.75 -9.33
C ARG A 133 -18.18 -8.25 -9.44
N GLU A 134 -17.98 -9.34 -10.17
CA GLU A 134 -16.69 -9.98 -10.39
C GLU A 134 -15.79 -9.13 -11.31
N ASP A 135 -16.35 -8.50 -12.34
CA ASP A 135 -15.65 -7.52 -13.18
C ASP A 135 -15.16 -6.33 -12.36
N CYS A 136 -16.06 -5.72 -11.57
CA CYS A 136 -15.70 -4.66 -10.65
C CYS A 136 -14.56 -5.08 -9.71
N LYS A 137 -14.65 -6.28 -9.12
CA LYS A 137 -13.60 -6.79 -8.21
C LYS A 137 -12.28 -7.00 -8.93
N ARG A 138 -12.30 -7.48 -10.18
CA ARG A 138 -11.09 -7.67 -10.99
C ARG A 138 -10.43 -6.33 -11.32
N ALA A 139 -11.21 -5.34 -11.72
CA ALA A 139 -10.72 -4.02 -12.09
C ALA A 139 -10.22 -3.22 -10.86
N CYS A 140 -10.99 -3.17 -9.78
CA CYS A 140 -10.76 -2.20 -8.70
C CYS A 140 -10.36 -2.83 -7.35
N ALA A 141 -10.81 -4.05 -7.02
CA ALA A 141 -10.58 -4.62 -5.68
C ALA A 141 -9.38 -5.58 -5.58
N LYS A 142 -8.94 -6.19 -6.69
CA LYS A 142 -7.89 -7.24 -6.69
C LYS A 142 -6.55 -6.74 -6.15
N ALA A 143 -6.21 -5.48 -6.43
CA ALA A 143 -5.02 -4.85 -5.87
C ALA A 143 -5.07 -4.81 -4.34
N LEU A 144 -6.23 -4.55 -3.73
CA LEU A 144 -6.35 -4.25 -2.30
C LEU A 144 -6.37 -5.49 -1.39
N LYS A 145 -6.61 -6.69 -1.93
CA LYS A 145 -6.86 -7.92 -1.13
C LYS A 145 -5.61 -8.65 -0.61
N LYS A 146 -4.42 -8.37 -1.12
CA LYS A 146 -3.20 -9.06 -0.65
C LYS A 146 -2.70 -8.38 0.63
N LYS A 147 -3.00 -8.96 1.80
CA LYS A 147 -2.28 -8.64 3.04
C LYS A 147 -0.79 -8.88 2.79
N LYS A 148 0.02 -7.82 2.82
CA LYS A 148 1.46 -7.92 2.65
C LYS A 148 2.02 -8.59 3.91
N LYS A 149 2.33 -9.90 3.86
CA LYS A 149 3.10 -10.55 4.92
C LYS A 149 4.52 -9.99 4.84
N MET A 150 5.09 -9.61 5.98
CA MET A 150 6.50 -9.21 6.02
C MET A 150 7.35 -10.31 5.34
N PRO A 151 8.29 -9.94 4.47
CA PRO A 151 9.30 -10.88 4.00
C PRO A 151 9.98 -11.47 5.24
N LYS A 152 10.01 -12.80 5.35
CA LYS A 152 10.84 -13.45 6.37
C LYS A 152 12.28 -13.11 6.02
N LEU A 153 12.90 -12.17 6.74
CA LEU A 153 14.34 -11.97 6.67
C LEU A 153 14.96 -13.33 7.03
N ARG A 154 15.51 -14.02 6.03
CA ARG A 154 16.33 -15.21 6.26
C ARG A 154 17.61 -14.71 6.90
N PHE A 155 17.61 -14.56 8.23
CA PHE A 155 18.85 -14.59 8.97
C PHE A 155 19.44 -15.97 8.70
N ALA A 156 20.52 -16.02 7.91
CA ALA A 156 21.29 -17.24 7.77
C ALA A 156 21.74 -17.63 9.18
N SER A 157 21.11 -18.64 9.76
CA SER A 157 21.51 -19.24 11.02
C SER A 157 22.83 -19.99 10.82
N ARG A 158 23.92 -19.25 10.63
CA ARG A 158 25.26 -19.75 10.94
C ARG A 158 25.39 -19.65 12.45
N ILE A 159 25.23 -20.79 13.13
CA ILE A 159 25.88 -21.21 14.40
C ILE A 159 24.99 -22.31 14.98
N ARG A 160 25.39 -23.57 14.75
CA ARG A 160 25.32 -24.74 15.66
C ARG A 160 25.70 -26.02 14.90
N LYS A 161 26.94 -26.09 14.40
CA LYS A 161 27.65 -27.36 14.14
C LYS A 161 29.14 -27.22 14.48
N ILE A 162 29.44 -26.75 15.69
CA ILE A 162 30.74 -26.97 16.33
C ILE A 162 30.45 -27.30 17.79
N ARG A 163 30.23 -28.59 18.07
CA ARG A 163 30.33 -29.28 19.37
C ARG A 163 29.71 -30.68 19.29
N LYS A 164 30.27 -31.54 18.44
CA LYS A 164 30.20 -33.00 18.56
C LYS A 164 31.39 -33.59 17.79
N LYS A 165 32.56 -33.62 18.44
CA LYS A 165 33.68 -34.55 18.19
C LYS A 165 34.82 -34.19 19.16
N GLN A 166 34.63 -34.57 20.40
CA GLN A 166 35.68 -34.88 21.37
C GLN A 166 34.93 -35.59 22.50
N PHE A 167 34.86 -36.91 22.34
CA PHE A 167 34.69 -38.02 23.28
C PHE A 167 34.32 -39.23 22.42
#